data_AF-A0A357Y1U8-F1
#
_entry.id   AF-A0A357Y1U8-F1
#
_cell.length_a   1.000
_cell.length_b   1.000
_cell.length_c   1.000
_cell.angle_alpha   90.00
_cell.angle_beta   90.00
_cell.angle_gamma   90.00
#
_symmetry.space_group_name_H-M   'P 1'
#
loop_
_entity.id
_entity.type
_entity.pdbx_description
1 polymer ?
#
loop_
_entity_poly.entity_id
_entity_poly.type
_entity_poly.pdbx_seq_one_letter_code
_entity_poly.pdbx_strand_id
1 'polypeptide(L)'
;MVTGMFSAKIYHMEQQEILVLDGTQGFLPGTAAIQRICSRGLGVGLDRVILFTGTEQHPSFRAYTTDGVETELTSADMRVLARSQYDIEVRFTNYFIGVLRELDAAAEEQATA
;
A
#
# COMPACT_ATOMS: atom_id res chain seq x y z
N MET A 1 17.39 17.67 1.45
CA MET A 1 16.72 16.38 1.67
C MET A 1 15.23 16.65 1.53
N VAL A 2 14.60 16.23 0.43
CA VAL A 2 13.16 16.49 0.23
C VAL A 2 12.41 15.62 1.23
N THR A 3 11.77 16.25 2.22
CA THR A 3 10.85 15.57 3.13
C THR A 3 9.58 15.26 2.34
N GLY A 4 9.66 14.28 1.44
CA GLY A 4 8.55 13.86 0.61
C GLY A 4 7.49 13.20 1.49
N MET A 5 6.38 13.90 1.67
CA MET A 5 5.18 13.35 2.31
C MET A 5 4.63 12.26 1.38
N PHE A 6 4.59 11.03 1.89
CA PHE A 6 4.21 9.86 1.12
C PHE A 6 2.67 9.81 1.00
N SER A 7 2.15 9.85 -0.22
CA SER A 7 0.70 9.93 -0.48
C SER A 7 0.17 8.64 -1.09
N ALA A 8 -1.07 8.30 -0.77
CA ALA A 8 -1.79 7.17 -1.30
C ALA A 8 -3.24 7.58 -1.64
N LYS A 9 -3.85 6.84 -2.55
CA LYS A 9 -5.19 7.12 -3.06
C LYS A 9 -6.12 5.99 -2.65
N ILE A 10 -7.25 6.31 -2.04
CA ILE A 10 -8.29 5.33 -1.71
C ILE A 10 -9.42 5.44 -2.71
N TYR A 11 -9.92 4.26 -3.10
CA TYR A 11 -11.06 4.07 -3.97
C TYR A 11 -12.10 3.22 -3.23
N HIS A 12 -13.32 3.71 -3.15
CA HIS A 12 -14.45 2.96 -2.63
C HIS A 12 -15.11 2.20 -3.78
N MET A 13 -14.92 0.89 -3.80
CA MET A 13 -15.70 -0.04 -4.62
C MET A 13 -16.88 -0.57 -3.79
N GLU A 14 -17.94 -1.03 -4.44
CA GLU A 14 -19.25 -1.35 -3.81
C GLU A 14 -19.17 -2.09 -2.46
N GLN A 15 -18.21 -2.99 -2.28
CA GLN A 15 -18.02 -3.76 -1.04
C GLN A 15 -16.59 -3.73 -0.50
N GLN A 16 -15.69 -2.90 -1.06
CA GLN A 16 -14.27 -2.91 -0.73
C GLN A 16 -13.62 -1.54 -0.80
N GLU A 17 -12.77 -1.24 0.17
CA GLU A 17 -11.89 -0.06 0.16
C GLU A 17 -10.50 -0.48 -0.34
N ILE A 18 -10.09 0.09 -1.48
CA ILE A 18 -8.83 -0.23 -2.15
C ILE A 18 -7.90 0.98 -2.06
N LEU A 19 -6.73 0.79 -1.48
CA LEU A 19 -5.67 1.80 -1.47
C LEU A 19 -4.64 1.52 -2.57
N VAL A 20 -4.33 2.54 -3.36
CA VAL A 20 -3.25 2.52 -4.36
C VAL A 20 -2.08 3.35 -3.84
N LEU A 21 -0.91 2.73 -3.81
CA LEU A 21 0.33 3.26 -3.25
C LEU A 21 1.42 3.27 -4.31
N ASP A 22 2.16 4.37 -4.41
CA ASP A 22 3.30 4.47 -5.32
C ASP A 22 4.59 4.06 -4.60
N GLY A 23 4.99 2.80 -4.77
CA GLY A 23 6.19 2.23 -4.16
C GLY A 23 7.49 2.83 -4.69
N THR A 24 7.44 3.58 -5.79
CA THR A 24 8.64 4.20 -6.40
C THR A 24 9.04 5.49 -5.69
N GLN A 25 8.18 6.05 -4.83
CA GLN A 25 8.44 7.28 -4.07
C GLN A 25 9.33 7.06 -2.83
N GLY A 26 10.14 5.99 -2.83
CA GLY A 26 11.17 5.74 -1.83
C GLY A 26 10.74 4.86 -0.64
N PHE A 27 9.52 4.33 -0.65
CA PHE A 27 9.07 3.34 0.34
C PHE A 27 8.27 2.22 -0.34
N LEU A 28 8.81 1.00 -0.23
CA LEU A 28 8.16 -0.21 -0.70
C LEU A 28 7.76 -1.04 0.54
N PRO A 29 6.48 -1.06 0.94
CA PRO A 29 6.06 -1.81 2.13
C PRO A 29 6.20 -3.31 1.91
N GLY A 30 6.75 -4.01 2.92
CA GLY A 30 6.71 -5.46 3.06
C GLY A 30 5.40 -5.94 3.69
N THR A 31 5.30 -7.24 3.94
CA THR A 31 4.08 -7.89 4.44
C THR A 31 3.59 -7.28 5.77
N ALA A 32 4.50 -7.02 6.72
CA ALA A 32 4.13 -6.48 8.04
C ALA A 32 3.65 -5.02 7.94
N ALA A 33 4.27 -4.21 7.09
CA ALA A 33 3.80 -2.88 6.78
C ALA A 33 2.41 -2.90 6.10
N ILE A 34 2.17 -3.79 5.14
CA ILE A 34 0.85 -3.94 4.50
C ILE A 34 -0.21 -4.28 5.55
N GLN A 35 0.05 -5.26 6.43
CA GLN A 35 -0.86 -5.61 7.52
C GLN A 35 -1.15 -4.40 8.43
N ARG A 36 -0.11 -3.61 8.74
CA ARG A 36 -0.28 -2.39 9.53
C ARG A 36 -1.14 -1.35 8.82
N ILE A 37 -0.94 -1.14 7.53
CA ILE A 37 -1.76 -0.22 6.72
C ILE A 37 -3.23 -0.66 6.73
N CYS A 38 -3.49 -1.95 6.55
CA CYS A 38 -4.86 -2.50 6.50
C CYS A 38 -5.55 -2.55 7.88
N SER A 39 -4.80 -2.47 8.98
CA SER A 39 -5.37 -2.50 10.33
C SER A 39 -6.36 -1.35 10.57
N ARG A 40 -7.59 -1.67 11.01
CA ARG A 40 -8.62 -0.66 11.34
C ARG A 40 -8.32 0.16 12.61
N GLY A 41 -7.50 -0.36 13.52
CA GLY A 41 -7.17 0.31 14.79
C GLY A 41 -5.84 1.05 14.78
N LEU A 42 -4.86 0.55 14.01
CA LEU A 42 -3.48 1.05 14.00
C LEU A 42 -3.04 1.58 12.64
N GLY A 43 -3.91 1.51 11.63
CA GLY A 43 -3.66 1.91 10.26
C GLY A 43 -4.82 2.67 9.65
N VAL A 44 -5.02 2.49 8.35
CA VAL A 44 -6.05 3.16 7.56
C VAL A 44 -7.36 2.38 7.58
N GLY A 45 -7.31 1.05 7.76
CA GLY A 45 -8.50 0.21 7.89
C GLY A 45 -9.11 -0.24 6.56
N LEU A 46 -8.28 -0.70 5.64
CA LEU A 46 -8.63 -1.02 4.25
C LEU A 46 -8.79 -2.52 4.04
N ASP A 47 -9.45 -2.90 2.94
CA ASP A 47 -9.64 -4.30 2.56
C ASP A 47 -8.59 -4.80 1.57
N ARG A 48 -7.94 -3.87 0.84
CA ARG A 48 -6.97 -4.21 -0.21
C ARG A 48 -5.94 -3.09 -0.44
N VAL A 49 -4.71 -3.48 -0.74
CA VAL A 49 -3.63 -2.56 -1.13
C VAL A 49 -3.08 -2.95 -2.50
N ILE A 50 -2.98 -1.98 -3.41
CA ILE A 50 -2.31 -2.11 -4.70
C ILE A 50 -1.06 -1.23 -4.66
N LEU A 51 0.08 -1.82 -4.97
CA LEU A 51 1.38 -1.18 -4.98
C LEU A 51 1.86 -1.03 -6.41
N PHE A 52 2.09 0.20 -6.85
CA PHE A 52 2.82 0.46 -8.08
C PHE A 52 4.31 0.27 -7.85
N THR A 53 4.93 -0.63 -8.60
CA THR A 53 6.36 -0.98 -8.52
C THR A 53 7.09 -0.80 -9.85
N GLY A 54 6.38 -0.37 -10.89
CA GLY A 54 6.91 -0.22 -12.24
C GLY A 54 7.47 1.18 -12.53
N THR A 55 7.57 1.48 -13.82
CA THR A 55 7.86 2.82 -14.34
C THR A 55 6.70 3.28 -15.22
N GLU A 56 6.67 4.56 -15.60
CA GLU A 56 5.65 5.06 -16.54
C GLU A 56 5.67 4.30 -17.87
N GLN A 57 6.84 3.82 -18.31
CA GLN A 57 7.02 3.08 -19.56
C GLN A 57 6.65 1.59 -19.43
N HIS A 58 6.88 1.02 -18.24
CA HIS A 58 6.60 -0.38 -17.92
C HIS A 58 5.85 -0.44 -16.59
N PRO A 59 4.53 -0.18 -16.59
CA PRO A 59 3.76 -0.20 -15.37
C PRO A 59 3.70 -1.62 -14.80
N SER A 60 3.93 -1.73 -13.51
CA SER A 60 3.89 -2.99 -12.77
C SER A 60 3.19 -2.73 -11.45
N PHE A 61 2.26 -3.62 -11.10
CA PHE A 61 1.43 -3.50 -9.91
C PHE A 61 1.42 -4.83 -9.17
N ARG A 62 1.47 -4.76 -7.84
CA ARG A 62 1.34 -5.89 -6.93
C ARG A 62 0.16 -5.64 -6.02
N ALA A 63 -0.74 -6.61 -5.86
CA ALA A 63 -1.90 -6.45 -5.01
C ALA A 63 -1.80 -7.34 -3.78
N TYR A 64 -2.21 -6.81 -2.64
CA TYR A 64 -2.10 -7.49 -1.35
C TYR A 64 -3.44 -7.52 -0.64
N THR A 65 -3.69 -8.63 0.06
CA THR A 65 -4.79 -8.76 1.01
C THR A 65 -4.46 -8.03 2.32
N THR A 66 -5.43 -7.95 3.22
CA THR A 66 -5.25 -7.40 4.58
C THR A 66 -4.17 -8.11 5.38
N ASP A 67 -3.94 -9.40 5.09
CA ASP A 67 -2.95 -10.22 5.76
C ASP A 67 -1.54 -10.06 5.15
N GLY A 68 -1.37 -9.14 4.19
CA GLY A 68 -0.10 -8.86 3.54
C GLY A 68 0.36 -9.96 2.56
N VAL A 69 -0.56 -10.84 2.16
CA VAL A 69 -0.32 -11.87 1.14
C VAL A 69 -0.49 -11.24 -0.24
N GLU A 70 0.53 -11.39 -1.09
CA GLU A 70 0.45 -10.97 -2.49
C GLU A 70 -0.51 -11.87 -3.27
N THR A 71 -1.33 -11.24 -4.09
CA THR A 71 -2.36 -11.88 -4.91
C THR A 71 -2.36 -11.26 -6.30
N GLU A 72 -2.85 -12.03 -7.27
CA GLU A 72 -3.09 -11.52 -8.62
C GLU A 72 -4.10 -10.35 -8.59
N LEU A 73 -3.98 -9.47 -9.58
CA LEU A 73 -4.95 -8.40 -9.79
C LEU A 73 -6.30 -8.97 -10.21
N THR A 74 -7.34 -8.51 -9.55
CA THR A 74 -8.73 -8.83 -9.88
C THR A 74 -9.29 -7.87 -10.91
N SER A 75 -10.46 -8.20 -11.49
CA SER A 75 -11.17 -7.27 -12.37
C SER A 75 -11.58 -5.97 -11.65
N ALA A 76 -11.79 -6.00 -10.34
CA ALA A 76 -12.09 -4.80 -9.55
C ALA A 76 -10.85 -3.88 -9.46
N ASP A 77 -9.67 -4.47 -9.24
CA ASP A 77 -8.40 -3.73 -9.19
C ASP A 77 -8.11 -3.02 -10.52
N MET A 78 -8.31 -3.72 -11.64
CA MET A 78 -8.10 -3.15 -12.96
C MET A 78 -9.04 -1.97 -13.23
N ARG A 79 -10.28 -2.00 -12.70
CA ARG A 79 -11.21 -0.85 -12.79
C ARG A 79 -10.73 0.33 -11.95
N VAL A 80 -10.20 0.08 -10.75
CA VAL A 80 -9.58 1.12 -9.92
C VAL A 80 -8.40 1.76 -10.65
N LEU A 81 -7.50 0.95 -11.22
CA LEU A 81 -6.32 1.44 -11.93
C LEU A 81 -6.67 2.24 -13.20
N ALA A 82 -7.78 1.92 -13.86
CA ALA A 82 -8.28 2.67 -15.02
C ALA A 82 -9.01 3.97 -14.64
N ARG A 83 -9.36 4.19 -13.36
CA ARG A 83 -10.14 5.35 -12.90
C ARG A 83 -9.23 6.55 -12.64
N SER A 84 -9.51 7.67 -13.30
CA SER A 84 -8.74 8.90 -13.14
C SER A 84 -8.93 9.61 -11.79
N GLN A 85 -10.08 9.41 -11.13
CA GLN A 85 -10.44 10.09 -9.89
C GLN A 85 -10.46 9.12 -8.71
N TYR A 86 -9.79 9.49 -7.63
CA TYR A 86 -9.82 8.81 -6.34
C TYR A 86 -10.87 9.45 -5.41
N ASP A 87 -11.33 8.69 -4.42
CA ASP A 87 -12.34 9.16 -3.46
C ASP A 87 -11.70 9.89 -2.28
N ILE A 88 -10.53 9.42 -1.80
CA ILE A 88 -9.77 10.03 -0.69
C ILE A 88 -8.27 10.02 -1.01
N GLU A 89 -7.57 11.11 -0.69
CA GLU A 89 -6.10 11.16 -0.63
C GLU A 89 -5.67 10.97 0.84
N VAL A 90 -4.84 9.96 1.11
CA VAL A 90 -4.21 9.75 2.41
C VAL A 90 -2.75 10.14 2.34
N ARG A 91 -2.29 10.90 3.32
CA ARG A 91 -0.90 11.32 3.45
C ARG A 91 -0.30 10.70 4.70
N PHE A 92 0.70 9.87 4.49
CA PHE A 92 1.44 9.25 5.57
C PHE A 92 2.49 10.20 6.11
N THR A 93 2.52 10.34 7.43
CA THR A 93 3.56 11.12 8.11
C THR A 93 4.88 10.35 8.09
N ASN A 94 6.00 11.07 8.17
CA ASN A 94 7.31 10.44 8.29
C ASN A 94 7.38 9.49 9.49
N TYR A 95 6.70 9.83 10.58
CA TYR A 95 6.60 8.97 11.76
C TYR A 95 5.95 7.63 11.41
N PHE A 96 4.79 7.65 10.74
CA PHE A 96 4.12 6.42 10.37
C PHE A 96 4.94 5.59 9.38
N ILE A 97 5.59 6.22 8.39
CA ILE A 97 6.52 5.52 7.49
C ILE A 97 7.68 4.89 8.25
N GLY A 98 8.22 5.55 9.28
CA GLY A 98 9.23 4.99 10.18
C GLY A 98 8.74 3.71 10.86
N VAL A 99 7.54 3.75 11.44
CA VAL A 99 6.91 2.57 12.07
C VAL A 99 6.74 1.42 11.07
N LEU A 100 6.32 1.70 9.85
CA LEU A 100 6.17 0.65 8.83
C LEU A 100 7.52 -0.03 8.50
N ARG A 101 8.59 0.75 8.36
CA ARG A 101 9.93 0.22 8.11
C ARG A 101 10.45 -0.64 9.27
N GLU A 102 10.22 -0.20 10.50
CA GLU A 102 10.61 -0.95 11.69
C GLU A 102 9.88 -2.30 11.78
N LEU A 103 8.60 -2.34 11.40
CA LEU A 103 7.82 -3.59 11.38
C LEU A 103 8.33 -4.57 10.34
N ASP A 104 8.63 -4.10 9.12
CA ASP A 104 9.20 -4.95 8.08
C ASP A 104 10.58 -5.47 8.49
N ALA A 105 11.45 -4.61 9.03
CA ALA A 105 12.77 -5.02 9.52
C ALA A 105 12.67 -6.08 10.64
N ALA A 106 11.78 -5.88 11.60
CA ALA A 106 11.56 -6.83 12.69
C ALA A 106 11.01 -8.18 12.18
N ALA A 107 10.16 -8.16 11.14
CA ALA A 107 9.63 -9.38 10.53
C ALA A 107 10.71 -10.15 9.74
N GLU A 108 11.60 -9.46 9.04
CA GLU A 108 12.75 -10.05 8.34
C GLU A 108 13.74 -10.72 9.31
N GLU A 109 14.03 -10.08 10.45
CA GLU A 109 14.88 -10.65 11.50
C GLU A 109 14.30 -11.95 12.08
N GLN A 110 12.98 -11.99 12.30
CA GLN A 110 12.29 -13.19 12.80
C GLN A 110 12.24 -14.33 11.78
N ALA A 111 12.22 -14.04 10.48
CA ALA A 111 12.22 -15.06 9.43
C ALA A 111 13.60 -15.71 9.22
N THR A 112 14.67 -15.08 9.70
CA THR A 112 16.07 -15.53 9.52
C THR A 112 16.63 -16.24 10.77
N ALA A 113 15.91 -16.19 11.90
CA ALA A 113 16.26 -16.82 13.17
C ALA A 113 15.71 -18.27 13.27
#